data_AF-A0AAD4BZK0-F1
#
_entry.id   AF-A0AAD4BZK0-F1
#
_cell.length_a   1.000
_cell.length_b   1.000
_cell.length_c   1.000
_cell.angle_alpha   90.00
_cell.angle_beta   90.00
_cell.angle_gamma   90.00
#
_symmetry.space_group_name_H-M   'P 1'
#
loop_
_entity.id
_entity.type
_entity.pdbx_description
1 polymer ?
#
loop_
_entity_poly.entity_id
_entity_poly.type
_entity_poly.pdbx_seq_one_letter_code
_entity_poly.pdbx_strand_id
1 'polypeptide(L)'
;PKASDYDPKTCLILNTTIYLYHVLLLTDNSFPEAHVELEYAKEAWDMSSKYHKSTDITLDAGLVSLITTRSSNLRGEFKSKAQAIVTTAYGFELSDATAVKENNRERVTELKSKSELHPCRAGIYQHKAIQQIINEVLFKNKGDEGIKWMEYYNPFPRVGFALMLMAIECAIDEWSTGKRELIHFKEDMYKCVFNQHLKMLDYFHQQTSKMDILPKMLQ
;
A
#
# COMPACT_ATOMS: atom_id res chain seq x y z
N PRO A 1 19.06 4.54 15.82
CA PRO A 1 20.02 5.08 14.84
C PRO A 1 19.26 5.97 13.85
N LYS A 2 19.85 7.05 13.36
CA LYS A 2 19.29 7.91 12.31
C LYS A 2 20.14 7.77 11.05
N ALA A 3 19.55 8.02 9.88
CA ALA A 3 20.29 7.94 8.61
C ALA A 3 21.48 8.91 8.56
N SER A 4 21.40 10.05 9.27
CA SER A 4 22.48 11.04 9.40
C SER A 4 23.69 10.57 10.19
N ASP A 5 23.59 9.43 10.88
CA ASP A 5 24.70 8.88 11.68
C ASP A 5 25.72 8.15 10.79
N TYR A 6 25.41 7.97 9.49
CA TYR A 6 26.23 7.27 8.51
C TYR A 6 26.90 8.25 7.53
N ASP A 7 27.98 7.81 6.88
CA ASP A 7 28.69 8.59 5.89
C ASP A 7 27.84 8.77 4.59
N PRO A 8 28.15 9.78 3.75
CA PRO A 8 27.34 10.07 2.56
C PRO A 8 27.19 8.90 1.57
N LYS A 9 28.19 8.03 1.45
CA LYS A 9 28.14 6.88 0.55
C LYS A 9 27.17 5.83 1.11
N THR A 10 27.23 5.56 2.41
CA THR A 10 26.27 4.69 3.09
C THR A 10 24.84 5.24 2.99
N CYS A 11 24.63 6.55 3.17
CA CYS A 11 23.30 7.16 3.00
C CYS A 11 22.75 6.99 1.58
N LEU A 12 23.60 7.10 0.55
CA LEU A 12 23.20 6.92 -0.84
C LEU A 12 22.70 5.49 -1.11
N ILE A 13 23.45 4.49 -0.64
CA ILE A 13 23.08 3.08 -0.74
C ILE A 13 21.78 2.84 0.04
N LEU A 14 21.70 3.33 1.28
CA LEU A 14 20.51 3.18 2.13
C LEU A 14 19.24 3.74 1.47
N ASN A 15 19.31 4.92 0.86
CA ASN A 15 18.15 5.50 0.17
C ASN A 15 17.66 4.60 -0.98
N THR A 16 18.59 4.02 -1.74
CA THR A 16 18.24 3.08 -2.83
C THR A 16 17.71 1.75 -2.28
N THR A 17 18.29 1.26 -1.19
CA THR A 17 17.82 0.07 -0.48
C THR A 17 16.39 0.24 0.03
N ILE A 18 16.03 1.41 0.56
CA ILE A 18 14.65 1.68 1.02
C ILE A 18 13.66 1.55 -0.13
N TYR A 19 13.98 2.07 -1.32
CA TYR A 19 13.12 1.93 -2.49
C TYR A 19 12.95 0.47 -2.91
N LEU A 20 14.04 -0.27 -3.02
CA LEU A 20 13.98 -1.69 -3.40
C LEU A 20 13.30 -2.54 -2.33
N TYR A 21 13.40 -2.15 -1.06
CA TYR A 21 12.65 -2.78 0.02
C TYR A 21 11.14 -2.54 -0.11
N HIS A 22 10.71 -1.32 -0.48
CA HIS A 22 9.30 -1.06 -0.80
C HIS A 22 8.82 -1.88 -2.00
N VAL A 23 9.66 -2.05 -3.04
CA VAL A 23 9.35 -2.92 -4.17
C VAL A 23 9.04 -4.33 -3.67
N LEU A 24 9.92 -4.96 -2.88
CA LEU A 24 9.69 -6.31 -2.34
C LEU A 24 8.40 -6.40 -1.50
N LEU A 25 8.11 -5.37 -0.68
CA LEU A 25 6.87 -5.31 0.09
C LEU A 25 5.62 -5.22 -0.80
N LEU A 26 5.70 -4.54 -1.94
CA LEU A 26 4.58 -4.32 -2.85
C LEU A 26 4.46 -5.42 -3.90
N THR A 27 5.52 -6.16 -4.19
CA THR A 27 5.49 -7.29 -5.15
C THR A 27 5.18 -8.61 -4.47
N ASP A 28 5.72 -8.84 -3.28
CA ASP A 28 5.75 -10.17 -2.70
C ASP A 28 4.83 -10.28 -1.48
N ASN A 29 5.03 -9.45 -0.46
CA ASN A 29 4.18 -9.44 0.72
C ASN A 29 4.29 -8.11 1.50
N SER A 30 3.17 -7.42 1.71
CA SER A 30 3.13 -6.15 2.46
C SER A 30 2.96 -6.34 3.99
N PHE A 31 2.77 -7.58 4.45
CA PHE A 31 2.73 -7.99 5.85
C PHE A 31 3.65 -9.19 6.13
N PRO A 32 4.96 -9.06 5.81
CA PRO A 32 5.95 -10.09 6.07
C PRO A 32 6.13 -10.32 7.57
N GLU A 33 6.56 -11.53 7.93
CA GLU A 33 7.03 -11.79 9.29
C GLU A 33 8.45 -11.22 9.47
N ALA A 34 8.88 -11.01 10.72
CA ALA A 34 10.17 -10.39 11.02
C ALA A 34 11.37 -11.07 10.35
N HIS A 35 11.34 -12.40 10.18
CA HIS A 35 12.41 -13.12 9.49
C HIS A 35 12.42 -12.81 7.98
N VAL A 36 11.25 -12.70 7.35
CA VAL A 36 11.09 -12.30 5.95
C VAL A 36 11.46 -10.82 5.75
N GLU A 37 11.13 -9.95 6.71
CA GLU A 37 11.57 -8.54 6.65
C GLU A 37 13.10 -8.42 6.63
N LEU A 38 13.79 -9.27 7.41
CA LEU A 38 15.25 -9.33 7.40
C LEU A 38 15.79 -9.84 6.06
N GLU A 39 15.15 -10.84 5.46
CA GLU A 39 15.51 -11.36 4.14
C GLU A 39 15.35 -10.28 3.06
N TYR A 40 14.20 -9.61 3.01
CA TYR A 40 13.95 -8.49 2.09
C TYR A 40 14.94 -7.34 2.30
N ALA A 41 15.27 -7.01 3.54
CA ALA A 41 16.25 -5.95 3.83
C ALA A 41 17.65 -6.30 3.30
N LYS A 42 18.07 -7.56 3.43
CA LYS A 42 19.34 -8.06 2.88
C LYS A 42 19.33 -8.06 1.36
N GLU A 43 18.26 -8.57 0.75
CA GLU A 43 18.12 -8.62 -0.70
C GLU A 43 18.15 -7.21 -1.31
N ALA A 44 17.35 -6.29 -0.78
CA ALA A 44 17.33 -4.90 -1.23
C ALA A 44 18.70 -4.22 -1.05
N TRP A 45 19.42 -4.53 0.04
CA TRP A 45 20.77 -4.02 0.27
C TRP A 45 21.77 -4.54 -0.76
N ASP A 46 21.73 -5.84 -1.06
CA ASP A 46 22.63 -6.45 -2.05
C ASP A 46 22.37 -5.89 -3.45
N MET A 47 21.10 -5.69 -3.82
CA MET A 47 20.71 -5.06 -5.08
C MET A 47 21.23 -3.62 -5.17
N SER A 48 21.02 -2.83 -4.11
CA SER A 48 21.50 -1.44 -4.02
C SER A 48 23.03 -1.34 -4.05
N SER A 49 23.72 -2.21 -3.31
CA SER A 49 25.18 -2.29 -3.26
C SER A 49 25.78 -2.59 -4.64
N LYS A 50 25.16 -3.52 -5.39
CA LYS A 50 25.53 -3.81 -6.79
C LYS A 50 25.28 -2.61 -7.70
N TYR A 51 24.13 -1.96 -7.58
CA TYR A 51 23.77 -0.77 -8.37
C TYR A 51 24.78 0.37 -8.18
N HIS A 52 25.20 0.62 -6.94
CA HIS A 52 26.19 1.64 -6.57
C HIS A 52 27.66 1.17 -6.66
N LYS A 53 27.91 -0.05 -7.15
CA LYS A 53 29.26 -0.65 -7.26
C LYS A 53 30.06 -0.55 -5.95
N SER A 54 29.40 -0.76 -4.83
CA SER A 54 29.94 -0.57 -3.49
C SER A 54 29.73 -1.84 -2.68
N THR A 55 30.78 -2.65 -2.54
CA THR A 55 30.76 -3.92 -1.78
C THR A 55 31.55 -3.86 -0.48
N ASP A 56 32.16 -2.71 -0.19
CA ASP A 56 32.98 -2.44 0.98
C ASP A 56 32.15 -2.09 2.24
N ILE A 57 30.88 -1.71 2.05
CA ILE A 57 29.99 -1.32 3.15
C ILE A 57 29.14 -2.52 3.54
N THR A 58 29.26 -2.93 4.81
CA THR A 58 28.52 -4.05 5.36
C THR A 58 27.18 -3.58 5.92
N LEU A 59 26.12 -4.35 5.68
CA LEU A 59 24.81 -4.13 6.29
C LEU A 59 24.84 -4.47 7.79
N ASP A 60 24.85 -3.46 8.65
CA ASP A 60 24.79 -3.64 10.10
C ASP A 60 23.36 -3.67 10.65
N ALA A 61 23.21 -4.02 11.93
CA ALA A 61 21.93 -4.13 12.61
C ALA A 61 21.15 -2.79 12.68
N GLY A 62 21.85 -1.66 12.74
CA GLY A 62 21.26 -0.33 12.73
C GLY A 62 20.66 0.02 11.37
N LEU A 63 21.36 -0.32 10.28
CA LEU A 63 20.87 -0.18 8.91
C LEU A 63 19.66 -1.09 8.66
N VAL A 64 19.73 -2.35 9.09
CA VAL A 64 18.58 -3.27 9.03
C VAL A 64 17.37 -2.65 9.72
N SER A 65 17.52 -2.16 10.95
CA SER A 65 16.42 -1.53 11.70
C SER A 65 15.84 -0.30 10.96
N LEU A 66 16.69 0.51 10.33
CA LEU A 66 16.27 1.67 9.54
C LEU A 66 15.47 1.29 8.29
N ILE A 67 15.82 0.16 7.66
CA ILE A 67 15.14 -0.39 6.48
C ILE A 67 13.81 -1.02 6.90
N THR A 68 13.80 -1.94 7.88
CA THR A 68 12.58 -2.68 8.25
C THR A 68 11.50 -1.78 8.86
N THR A 69 11.87 -0.68 9.53
CA THR A 69 10.91 0.35 9.98
C THR A 69 10.09 0.94 8.82
N ARG A 70 10.57 0.84 7.57
CA ARG A 70 9.85 1.36 6.40
C ARG A 70 8.62 0.54 6.03
N SER A 71 8.56 -0.72 6.47
CA SER A 71 7.41 -1.61 6.29
C SER A 71 6.12 -1.00 6.86
N SER A 72 6.14 -0.57 8.13
CA SER A 72 4.99 0.08 8.75
C SER A 72 4.74 1.48 8.23
N ASN A 73 5.78 2.23 7.85
CA ASN A 73 5.64 3.56 7.24
C ASN A 73 4.89 3.49 5.90
N LEU A 74 5.25 2.54 5.03
CA LEU A 74 4.60 2.34 3.74
C LEU A 74 3.10 2.04 3.91
N ARG A 75 2.76 1.09 4.80
CA ARG A 75 1.35 0.80 5.15
C ARG A 75 0.61 2.04 5.68
N GLY A 76 1.27 2.80 6.55
CA GLY A 76 0.74 4.05 7.10
C GLY A 76 0.49 5.11 6.03
N GLU A 77 1.38 5.24 5.05
CA GLU A 77 1.27 6.20 3.95
C GLU A 77 0.07 5.88 3.05
N PHE A 78 -0.08 4.62 2.61
CA PHE A 78 -1.27 4.18 1.87
C PHE A 78 -2.55 4.49 2.63
N LYS A 79 -2.59 4.21 3.93
CA LYS A 79 -3.74 4.51 4.78
C LYS A 79 -4.03 6.01 4.85
N SER A 80 -3.04 6.84 5.14
CA SER A 80 -3.23 8.28 5.27
C SER A 80 -3.73 8.92 3.97
N LYS A 81 -3.21 8.48 2.82
CA LYS A 81 -3.70 8.93 1.50
C LYS A 81 -5.12 8.43 1.22
N ALA A 82 -5.39 7.16 1.53
CA ALA A 82 -6.73 6.59 1.39
C ALA A 82 -7.74 7.36 2.23
N GLN A 83 -7.48 7.65 3.50
CA GLN A 83 -8.38 8.43 4.37
C GLN A 83 -8.79 9.77 3.74
N ALA A 84 -7.83 10.54 3.23
CA ALA A 84 -8.09 11.84 2.61
C ALA A 84 -8.95 11.71 1.34
N ILE A 85 -8.61 10.75 0.47
CA ILE A 85 -9.27 10.54 -0.81
C ILE A 85 -10.66 9.92 -0.62
N VAL A 86 -10.81 8.89 0.22
CA VAL A 86 -12.08 8.23 0.54
C VAL A 86 -13.09 9.22 1.08
N THR A 87 -12.68 10.12 1.98
CA THR A 87 -13.57 11.14 2.54
C THR A 87 -14.24 11.98 1.44
N THR A 88 -13.44 12.44 0.47
CA THR A 88 -13.94 13.33 -0.60
C THR A 88 -14.59 12.55 -1.74
N ALA A 89 -13.97 11.47 -2.20
CA ALA A 89 -14.42 10.68 -3.34
C ALA A 89 -15.76 9.98 -3.08
N TYR A 90 -16.02 9.57 -1.84
CA TYR A 90 -17.29 8.99 -1.44
C TYR A 90 -18.21 9.99 -0.74
N GLY A 91 -17.84 11.26 -0.61
CA GLY A 91 -18.71 12.31 -0.05
C GLY A 91 -19.12 12.10 1.40
N PHE A 92 -18.21 11.60 2.23
CA PHE A 92 -18.40 11.59 3.68
C PHE A 92 -18.31 13.01 4.23
N GLU A 93 -19.19 13.34 5.18
CA GLU A 93 -19.30 14.69 5.72
C GLU A 93 -18.90 14.75 7.20
N LEU A 94 -18.04 15.70 7.54
CA LEU A 94 -17.67 16.02 8.92
C LEU A 94 -18.74 16.90 9.55
N SER A 95 -19.74 16.30 10.17
CA SER A 95 -20.79 17.03 10.89
C SER A 95 -21.26 16.26 12.11
N ASP A 96 -21.66 17.01 13.14
CA ASP A 96 -22.27 16.46 14.34
C ASP A 96 -23.79 16.26 14.22
N ALA A 97 -24.40 16.71 13.13
CA ALA A 97 -25.84 16.57 12.88
C ALA A 97 -26.24 15.08 12.78
N THR A 98 -27.31 14.69 13.48
CA THR A 98 -27.81 13.31 13.50
C THR A 98 -28.11 12.77 12.09
N ALA A 99 -28.71 13.59 11.23
CA ALA A 99 -29.02 13.21 9.85
C ALA A 99 -27.75 12.92 9.03
N VAL A 100 -26.68 13.72 9.20
CA VAL A 100 -25.41 13.49 8.51
C VAL A 100 -24.75 12.20 8.99
N LYS A 101 -24.79 11.93 10.30
CA LYS A 101 -24.25 10.67 10.85
C LYS A 101 -25.00 9.45 10.32
N GLU A 102 -26.32 9.53 10.17
CA GLU A 102 -27.12 8.46 9.57
C GLU A 102 -26.72 8.23 8.11
N ASN A 103 -26.67 9.30 7.30
CA ASN A 103 -26.25 9.23 5.90
C ASN A 103 -24.82 8.65 5.74
N ASN A 104 -23.88 9.03 6.62
CA ASN A 104 -22.55 8.44 6.63
C ASN A 104 -22.58 6.93 6.93
N ARG A 105 -23.40 6.47 7.90
CA ARG A 105 -23.55 5.04 8.22
C ARG A 105 -24.20 4.24 7.09
N GLU A 106 -25.25 4.78 6.48
CA GLU A 106 -25.89 4.21 5.31
C GLU A 106 -24.87 4.07 4.17
N ARG A 107 -24.02 5.08 3.98
CA ARG A 107 -22.96 5.06 2.97
C ARG A 107 -21.88 4.03 3.24
N VAL A 108 -21.43 3.87 4.48
CA VAL A 108 -20.52 2.77 4.84
C VAL A 108 -21.18 1.43 4.51
N THR A 109 -22.45 1.25 4.88
CA THR A 109 -23.19 0.01 4.61
C THR A 109 -23.32 -0.23 3.11
N GLU A 110 -23.64 0.80 2.32
CA GLU A 110 -23.69 0.74 0.87
C GLU A 110 -22.33 0.37 0.28
N LEU A 111 -21.26 1.07 0.66
CA LEU A 111 -19.92 0.82 0.13
C LEU A 111 -19.39 -0.55 0.53
N LYS A 112 -19.74 -1.10 1.70
CA LYS A 112 -19.33 -2.45 2.10
C LYS A 112 -20.22 -3.54 1.50
N SER A 113 -21.52 -3.31 1.34
CA SER A 113 -22.47 -4.28 0.76
C SER A 113 -22.47 -4.31 -0.76
N LYS A 114 -22.24 -3.15 -1.40
CA LYS A 114 -22.09 -2.99 -2.84
C LYS A 114 -20.65 -3.01 -3.29
N SER A 115 -19.69 -3.08 -2.36
CA SER A 115 -18.27 -2.83 -2.62
C SER A 115 -17.88 -3.38 -3.97
N GLU A 116 -17.55 -2.47 -4.88
CA GLU A 116 -16.87 -2.75 -6.14
C GLU A 116 -15.50 -3.39 -5.89
N LEU A 117 -15.16 -3.69 -4.63
CA LEU A 117 -14.03 -4.52 -4.24
C LEU A 117 -14.41 -6.01 -4.18
N HIS A 118 -15.69 -6.39 -4.24
CA HIS A 118 -16.15 -7.78 -4.29
C HIS A 118 -16.20 -8.34 -5.72
N PRO A 119 -15.75 -9.58 -5.98
CA PRO A 119 -15.48 -10.10 -7.33
C PRO A 119 -16.73 -10.35 -8.19
N CYS A 120 -17.93 -10.14 -7.64
CA CYS A 120 -19.20 -10.62 -8.20
C CYS A 120 -20.06 -9.53 -8.87
N ARG A 121 -19.54 -8.34 -9.18
CA ARG A 121 -20.31 -7.21 -9.77
C ARG A 121 -19.60 -6.56 -10.96
N ALA A 122 -20.30 -5.72 -11.73
CA ALA A 122 -19.69 -4.93 -12.80
C ALA A 122 -19.06 -3.64 -12.22
N GLY A 123 -17.91 -3.19 -12.77
CA GLY A 123 -17.20 -1.99 -12.29
C GLY A 123 -16.15 -2.23 -11.20
N ILE A 124 -15.83 -3.50 -10.92
CA ILE A 124 -14.91 -3.88 -9.84
C ILE A 124 -13.54 -3.21 -10.02
N TYR A 125 -13.04 -2.61 -8.95
CA TYR A 125 -11.76 -1.89 -8.91
C TYR A 125 -11.59 -0.72 -9.89
N GLN A 126 -12.68 -0.17 -10.43
CA GLN A 126 -12.64 1.01 -11.33
C GLN A 126 -12.89 2.34 -10.59
N HIS A 127 -12.98 2.30 -9.26
CA HIS A 127 -13.25 3.51 -8.49
C HIS A 127 -12.09 4.51 -8.60
N LYS A 128 -12.39 5.77 -8.95
CA LYS A 128 -11.40 6.83 -9.17
C LYS A 128 -10.42 7.04 -8.00
N ALA A 129 -10.83 6.69 -6.78
CA ALA A 129 -9.97 6.74 -5.60
C ALA A 129 -8.73 5.85 -5.73
N ILE A 130 -8.83 4.70 -6.42
CA ILE A 130 -7.73 3.72 -6.55
C ILE A 130 -6.52 4.35 -7.24
N GLN A 131 -6.72 4.86 -8.46
CA GLN A 131 -5.64 5.51 -9.22
C GLN A 131 -5.12 6.76 -8.49
N GLN A 132 -6.01 7.53 -7.86
CA GLN A 132 -5.61 8.72 -7.11
C GLN A 132 -4.70 8.37 -5.92
N ILE A 133 -4.99 7.30 -5.18
CA ILE A 133 -4.17 6.84 -4.05
C ILE A 133 -2.82 6.34 -4.55
N ILE A 134 -2.79 5.48 -5.57
CA ILE A 134 -1.54 4.97 -6.15
C ILE A 134 -0.67 6.13 -6.63
N ASN A 135 -1.26 7.11 -7.33
CA ASN A 135 -0.53 8.29 -7.78
C ASN A 135 0.00 9.12 -6.61
N GLU A 136 -0.81 9.35 -5.57
CA GLU A 136 -0.39 10.14 -4.41
C GLU A 136 0.70 9.47 -3.54
N VAL A 137 0.81 8.14 -3.57
CA VAL A 137 1.83 7.39 -2.82
C VAL A 137 3.11 7.19 -3.64
N LEU A 138 2.99 6.84 -4.93
CA LEU A 138 4.12 6.33 -5.71
C LEU A 138 4.51 7.17 -6.93
N PHE A 139 3.62 8.01 -7.44
CA PHE A 139 3.79 8.68 -8.74
C PHE A 139 3.47 10.19 -8.72
N LYS A 140 3.50 10.84 -7.56
CA LYS A 140 3.06 12.23 -7.41
C LYS A 140 4.05 13.20 -8.04
N ASN A 141 5.33 12.96 -7.82
CA ASN A 141 6.44 13.81 -8.25
C ASN A 141 7.46 13.01 -9.04
N LYS A 142 8.21 13.69 -9.93
CA LYS A 142 9.30 13.11 -10.74
C LYS A 142 10.35 12.34 -9.93
N GLY A 143 10.49 12.65 -8.64
CA GLY A 143 11.44 12.02 -7.73
C GLY A 143 10.91 10.80 -6.98
N ASP A 144 9.63 10.47 -7.13
CA ASP A 144 8.99 9.38 -6.40
C ASP A 144 9.41 8.01 -6.95
N GLU A 145 9.29 6.99 -6.11
CA GLU A 145 9.84 5.67 -6.39
C GLU A 145 9.20 4.97 -7.58
N GLY A 146 7.89 5.12 -7.77
CA GLY A 146 7.16 4.55 -8.90
C GLY A 146 7.64 5.10 -10.25
N ILE A 147 8.14 6.33 -10.28
CA ILE A 147 8.70 6.95 -11.49
C ILE A 147 10.14 6.51 -11.72
N LYS A 148 10.97 6.50 -10.67
CA LYS A 148 12.39 6.12 -10.77
C LYS A 148 12.58 4.65 -11.11
N TRP A 149 11.71 3.79 -10.60
CA TRP A 149 11.83 2.34 -10.66
C TRP A 149 10.62 1.70 -11.36
N MET A 150 10.15 2.36 -12.43
CA MET A 150 8.94 2.00 -13.16
C MET A 150 8.89 0.55 -13.64
N GLU A 151 10.05 -0.06 -13.88
CA GLU A 151 10.18 -1.47 -14.27
C GLU A 151 9.60 -2.46 -13.25
N TYR A 152 9.55 -2.11 -11.97
CA TYR A 152 8.91 -2.94 -10.93
C TYR A 152 7.41 -2.66 -10.75
N TYR A 153 6.91 -1.57 -11.33
CA TYR A 153 5.53 -1.13 -11.19
C TYR A 153 4.74 -1.14 -12.50
N ASN A 154 5.28 -1.73 -13.56
CA ASN A 154 4.60 -1.85 -14.84
C ASN A 154 4.63 -3.31 -15.35
N PRO A 155 3.53 -4.08 -15.22
CA PRO A 155 2.25 -3.67 -14.61
C PRO A 155 2.37 -3.49 -13.08
N PHE A 156 1.45 -2.71 -12.50
CA PHE A 156 1.42 -2.44 -11.08
C PHE A 156 1.31 -3.74 -10.27
N PRO A 157 2.06 -3.89 -9.16
CA PRO A 157 2.09 -5.14 -8.45
C PRO A 157 0.74 -5.49 -7.82
N ARG A 158 0.30 -6.73 -8.02
CA ARG A 158 -0.95 -7.24 -7.45
C ARG A 158 -0.97 -7.12 -5.92
N VAL A 159 0.16 -7.38 -5.26
CA VAL A 159 0.28 -7.29 -3.80
C VAL A 159 0.10 -5.84 -3.32
N GLY A 160 0.74 -4.88 -3.98
CA GLY A 160 0.54 -3.45 -3.73
C GLY A 160 -0.90 -3.00 -4.02
N PHE A 161 -1.55 -3.59 -5.03
CA PHE A 161 -2.97 -3.34 -5.30
C PHE A 161 -3.84 -3.82 -4.14
N ALA A 162 -3.64 -5.03 -3.64
CA ALA A 162 -4.36 -5.54 -2.47
C ALA A 162 -4.13 -4.68 -1.21
N LEU A 163 -2.91 -4.18 -1.00
CA LEU A 163 -2.59 -3.26 0.09
C LEU A 163 -3.40 -1.97 -0.02
N MET A 164 -3.49 -1.40 -1.22
CA MET A 164 -4.27 -0.21 -1.50
C MET A 164 -5.78 -0.43 -1.26
N LEU A 165 -6.33 -1.58 -1.70
CA LEU A 165 -7.72 -1.93 -1.44
C LEU A 165 -8.03 -2.06 0.06
N MET A 166 -7.13 -2.71 0.80
CA MET A 166 -7.23 -2.80 2.26
C MET A 166 -7.19 -1.41 2.90
N ALA A 167 -6.33 -0.50 2.42
CA ALA A 167 -6.25 0.86 2.93
C ALA A 167 -7.54 1.66 2.69
N ILE A 168 -8.20 1.46 1.53
CA ILE A 168 -9.53 2.03 1.24
C ILE A 168 -10.56 1.48 2.21
N GLU A 169 -10.61 0.16 2.42
CA GLU A 169 -11.56 -0.46 3.34
C GLU A 169 -11.34 0.05 4.78
N CYS A 170 -10.09 0.15 5.22
CA CYS A 170 -9.74 0.73 6.51
C CYS A 170 -10.23 2.18 6.65
N ALA A 171 -10.06 2.99 5.61
CA ALA A 171 -10.53 4.37 5.59
C ALA A 171 -12.06 4.48 5.62
N ILE A 172 -12.79 3.55 4.99
CA ILE A 172 -14.26 3.48 5.04
C ILE A 172 -14.71 3.07 6.45
N ASP A 173 -14.03 2.11 7.08
CA ASP A 173 -14.37 1.63 8.42
C ASP A 173 -14.34 2.75 9.47
N GLU A 174 -13.47 3.77 9.29
CA GLU A 174 -13.40 4.95 10.17
C GLU A 174 -14.73 5.71 10.27
N TRP A 175 -15.63 5.54 9.31
CA TRP A 175 -16.93 6.21 9.26
C TRP A 175 -18.09 5.37 9.80
N SER A 176 -17.82 4.18 10.32
CA SER A 176 -18.86 3.20 10.71
C SER A 176 -19.80 3.71 11.80
N THR A 177 -19.38 4.65 12.64
CA THR A 177 -20.25 5.27 13.67
C THR A 177 -21.07 6.44 13.14
N GLY A 178 -20.84 6.85 11.88
CA GLY A 178 -21.38 8.06 11.26
C GLY A 178 -20.50 9.29 11.50
N LYS A 179 -19.48 9.17 12.36
CA LYS A 179 -18.38 10.14 12.51
C LYS A 179 -17.09 9.49 12.03
N ARG A 180 -16.12 10.30 11.64
CA ARG A 180 -14.76 9.81 11.42
C ARG A 180 -14.07 9.55 12.75
N GLU A 181 -13.79 8.29 13.02
CA GLU A 181 -12.99 7.82 14.15
C GLU A 181 -11.71 7.22 13.60
N LEU A 182 -10.56 7.77 14.00
CA LEU A 182 -9.28 7.23 13.59
C LEU A 182 -9.14 5.81 14.15
N ILE A 183 -9.22 4.82 13.27
CA ILE A 183 -8.98 3.44 13.65
C ILE A 183 -7.48 3.28 13.82
N HIS A 184 -7.02 2.86 14.98
CA HIS A 184 -5.62 2.47 15.11
C HIS A 184 -5.37 1.27 14.20
N PHE A 185 -4.37 1.39 13.31
CA PHE A 185 -3.97 0.29 12.44
C PHE A 185 -3.39 -0.83 13.31
N LYS A 186 -4.24 -1.79 13.67
CA LYS A 186 -3.79 -3.05 14.28
C LYS A 186 -3.43 -3.98 13.14
N GLU A 187 -2.15 -4.29 13.04
CA GLU A 187 -1.61 -5.15 11.99
C GLU A 187 -2.41 -6.44 11.86
N ASP A 188 -2.72 -7.08 12.99
CA ASP A 188 -3.48 -8.34 13.03
C ASP A 188 -4.87 -8.24 12.41
N MET A 189 -5.56 -7.10 12.58
CA MET A 189 -6.91 -6.89 12.04
C MET A 189 -6.89 -6.75 10.52
N TYR A 190 -6.00 -5.88 10.03
CA TYR A 190 -5.98 -5.52 8.61
C TYR A 190 -5.12 -6.45 7.75
N LYS A 191 -4.26 -7.28 8.35
CA LYS A 191 -3.60 -8.39 7.65
C LYS A 191 -4.63 -9.40 7.13
N CYS A 192 -5.70 -9.67 7.90
CA CYS A 192 -6.79 -10.55 7.46
C CYS A 192 -7.54 -9.96 6.24
N VAL A 193 -7.88 -8.66 6.31
CA VAL A 193 -8.54 -7.92 5.23
C VAL A 193 -7.66 -7.90 3.96
N PHE A 194 -6.37 -7.61 4.11
CA PHE A 194 -5.39 -7.67 3.02
C PHE A 194 -5.34 -9.06 2.36
N ASN A 195 -5.25 -10.13 3.16
CA ASN A 195 -5.24 -11.50 2.66
C ASN A 195 -6.54 -11.87 1.94
N GLN A 196 -7.68 -11.33 2.40
CA GLN A 196 -8.95 -11.51 1.73
C GLN A 196 -8.98 -10.83 0.36
N HIS A 197 -8.51 -9.58 0.25
CA HIS A 197 -8.37 -8.89 -1.05
C HIS A 197 -7.43 -9.63 -2.00
N LEU A 198 -6.30 -10.15 -1.50
CA LEU A 198 -5.40 -10.98 -2.31
C LEU A 198 -6.12 -12.20 -2.90
N LYS A 199 -6.85 -12.97 -2.07
CA LYS A 199 -7.62 -14.14 -2.52
C LYS A 199 -8.70 -13.75 -3.53
N MET A 200 -9.33 -12.59 -3.35
CA MET A 200 -10.35 -12.07 -4.26
C MET A 200 -9.75 -11.69 -5.62
N LEU A 201 -8.56 -11.10 -5.63
CA LEU A 201 -7.80 -10.82 -6.86
C LEU A 201 -7.38 -12.12 -7.56
N ASP A 202 -6.96 -13.16 -6.82
CA ASP A 202 -6.67 -14.48 -7.40
C ASP A 202 -7.89 -15.11 -8.05
N TYR A 203 -9.01 -15.12 -7.32
CA TYR A 203 -10.26 -15.63 -7.84
C TYR A 203 -10.71 -14.86 -9.09
N PHE A 204 -10.66 -13.53 -9.06
CA PHE A 204 -10.98 -12.68 -10.21
C PHE A 204 -10.07 -12.96 -11.40
N HIS A 205 -8.77 -13.11 -11.19
CA HIS A 205 -7.84 -13.47 -12.25
C HIS A 205 -8.18 -14.82 -12.87
N GLN A 206 -8.48 -15.83 -12.05
CA GLN A 206 -8.87 -17.16 -12.54
C GLN A 206 -10.14 -17.10 -13.40
N GLN A 207 -11.18 -16.39 -12.94
CA GLN A 207 -12.44 -16.24 -13.66
C GLN A 207 -12.30 -15.43 -14.96
N THR A 208 -11.40 -14.45 -14.98
CA THR A 208 -11.19 -13.54 -16.13
C THR A 208 -9.99 -13.90 -17.00
N SER A 209 -9.31 -15.02 -16.70
CA SER A 209 -8.05 -15.45 -17.34
C SER A 209 -8.13 -15.47 -18.87
N LYS A 210 -9.26 -15.91 -19.43
CA LYS A 210 -9.48 -15.95 -20.89
C LYS A 210 -9.51 -14.57 -21.55
N MET A 211 -9.80 -13.52 -20.80
CA MET A 211 -9.94 -12.14 -21.28
C MET A 211 -8.75 -11.25 -20.87
N ASP A 212 -7.87 -11.78 -20.02
CA ASP A 212 -6.68 -11.10 -19.51
C ASP A 212 -7.00 -9.74 -18.85
N ILE A 213 -8.09 -9.68 -18.08
CA ILE A 213 -8.62 -8.43 -17.54
C ILE A 213 -7.72 -7.87 -16.43
N LEU A 214 -7.34 -8.69 -15.45
CA LEU A 214 -6.55 -8.20 -14.31
C LEU A 214 -5.20 -7.61 -14.76
N PRO A 215 -4.40 -8.26 -15.63
CA PRO A 215 -3.15 -7.66 -16.09
C PRO A 215 -3.35 -6.33 -16.82
N LYS A 216 -4.40 -6.20 -17.65
CA LYS A 216 -4.74 -4.92 -18.31
C LYS A 216 -5.19 -3.83 -17.34
N MET A 217 -5.80 -4.19 -16.22
CA MET A 217 -6.21 -3.23 -15.18
C MET A 217 -5.03 -2.72 -14.36
N LEU A 218 -3.94 -3.48 -14.30
CA LEU A 218 -2.74 -3.12 -13.57
C LEU A 218 -1.72 -2.36 -14.44
N GLN A 219 -1.96 -2.22 -15.75
CA GLN A 219 -1.14 -1.39 -16.66
C GLN A 219 -1.47 0.10 -16.49
#